data_AF-A0A839PGL3-F1
#
_entry.id   AF-A0A839PGL3-F1
#
_cell.length_a   1.000
_cell.length_b   1.000
_cell.length_c   1.000
_cell.angle_alpha   90.00
_cell.angle_beta   90.00
_cell.angle_gamma   90.00
#
_symmetry.space_group_name_H-M   'P 1'
#
loop_
_entity.id
_entity.type
_entity.pdbx_description
1 polymer ?
#
loop_
_entity_poly.entity_id
_entity_poly.type
_entity_poly.pdbx_seq_one_letter_code
_entity_poly.pdbx_strand_id
1 'polypeptide(L)'
;MLPVPILPARVTPATVDHVAQAHVWCQHCEDVHSHGAAPGPRGAHCTREESSYRTTGYDLDLQGEAASPEDVVPEALFAGRRRLWSALEDAAPRLRSTLLAPALGARVGQHFDKRVGRARISVFGKGWWIDLDAFPSDAELRAPRLRQRPACSGRDFITLLSTLYGVTLGVVGLRLLEAVSGASFDAEGRQTIAAAIDAAYARQAASRDSLS
;
A
#
# COMPACT_ATOMS: atom_id res chain seq x y z
N MET A 1 30.00 -6.24 -17.65
CA MET A 1 28.86 -7.13 -17.35
C MET A 1 28.38 -6.78 -15.95
N LEU A 2 27.09 -6.46 -15.79
CA LEU A 2 26.53 -6.34 -14.44
C LEU A 2 26.42 -7.76 -13.84
N PRO A 3 26.70 -7.94 -12.54
CA PRO A 3 26.55 -9.25 -11.90
C PRO A 3 25.07 -9.68 -11.95
N VAL A 4 24.83 -10.94 -12.30
CA VAL A 4 23.48 -11.54 -12.27
C VAL A 4 23.08 -11.70 -10.80
N PRO A 5 21.94 -11.13 -10.36
CA PRO A 5 21.47 -11.30 -8.99
C PRO A 5 21.15 -12.76 -8.69
N ILE A 6 21.49 -13.22 -7.50
CA ILE A 6 21.16 -14.57 -7.01
C ILE A 6 20.00 -14.44 -6.03
N LEU A 7 18.93 -15.20 -6.24
CA LEU A 7 17.76 -15.17 -5.39
C LEU A 7 17.55 -16.50 -4.66
N PRO A 8 17.25 -16.46 -3.35
CA PRO A 8 16.91 -17.66 -2.60
C PRO A 8 15.56 -18.20 -3.10
N ALA A 9 15.52 -19.49 -3.36
CA ALA A 9 14.34 -20.20 -3.78
C ALA A 9 14.15 -21.50 -2.99
N ARG A 10 12.91 -21.95 -2.90
CA ARG A 10 12.56 -23.24 -2.28
C ARG A 10 11.70 -24.05 -3.22
N VAL A 11 11.75 -25.36 -3.07
CA VAL A 11 11.11 -26.30 -4.00
C VAL A 11 9.88 -26.92 -3.35
N THR A 12 8.72 -26.82 -4.00
CA THR A 12 7.62 -27.74 -3.70
C THR A 12 7.89 -29.07 -4.40
N PRO A 13 7.83 -30.20 -3.67
CA PRO A 13 8.13 -31.50 -4.24
C PRO A 13 7.07 -31.91 -5.27
N ALA A 14 7.47 -32.79 -6.19
CA ALA A 14 6.54 -33.34 -7.18
C ALA A 14 5.43 -34.14 -6.48
N THR A 15 4.21 -34.01 -6.99
CA THR A 15 3.06 -34.84 -6.60
C THR A 15 2.63 -35.71 -7.77
N VAL A 16 1.58 -36.52 -7.59
CA VAL A 16 1.03 -37.36 -8.66
C VAL A 16 0.60 -36.52 -9.87
N ASP A 17 0.16 -35.28 -9.66
CA ASP A 17 -0.39 -34.41 -10.70
C ASP A 17 0.54 -33.25 -11.09
N HIS A 18 1.60 -32.97 -10.32
CA HIS A 18 2.44 -31.79 -10.49
C HIS A 18 3.93 -32.11 -10.44
N VAL A 19 4.68 -31.50 -11.36
CA VAL A 19 6.15 -31.52 -11.33
C VAL A 19 6.66 -30.63 -10.20
N ALA A 20 7.84 -30.95 -9.68
CA ALA A 20 8.49 -30.12 -8.66
C ALA A 20 8.71 -28.69 -9.17
N GLN A 21 8.39 -27.69 -8.35
CA GLN A 21 8.51 -26.28 -8.72
C GLN A 21 9.42 -25.53 -7.74
N ALA A 22 10.33 -24.72 -8.28
CA ALA A 22 11.09 -23.75 -7.49
C ALA A 22 10.32 -22.43 -7.41
N HIS A 23 10.16 -21.92 -6.20
CA HIS A 23 9.48 -20.67 -5.90
C HIS A 23 10.48 -19.63 -5.41
N VAL A 24 10.32 -18.40 -5.87
CA VAL A 24 11.17 -17.27 -5.49
C VAL A 24 10.34 -16.02 -5.26
N TRP A 25 10.63 -15.28 -4.19
CA TRP A 25 10.03 -13.97 -3.96
C TRP A 25 10.81 -12.89 -4.70
N CYS A 26 10.11 -12.14 -5.57
CA CYS A 26 10.69 -10.98 -6.23
C CYS A 26 10.28 -9.70 -5.50
N GLN A 27 11.24 -9.03 -4.86
CA GLN A 27 10.99 -7.76 -4.15
C GLN A 27 10.51 -6.62 -5.06
N HIS A 28 10.78 -6.68 -6.37
CA HIS A 28 10.36 -5.64 -7.32
C HIS A 28 8.98 -5.91 -7.92
N CYS A 29 8.62 -7.18 -8.12
CA CYS A 29 7.26 -7.55 -8.51
C CYS A 29 6.30 -7.53 -7.31
N GLU A 30 6.87 -7.69 -6.10
CA GLU A 30 6.13 -7.96 -4.86
C GLU A 30 5.25 -9.22 -5.00
N ASP A 31 5.80 -10.24 -5.67
CA ASP A 31 5.10 -11.49 -5.97
C ASP A 31 6.03 -12.71 -5.94
N VAL A 32 5.42 -13.90 -5.82
CA VAL A 32 6.09 -15.20 -5.91
C VAL A 32 6.09 -15.68 -7.36
N HIS A 33 7.27 -16.03 -7.87
CA HIS A 33 7.41 -16.64 -9.19
C HIS A 33 7.74 -18.12 -9.05
N SER A 34 7.05 -18.95 -9.86
CA SER A 34 7.23 -20.40 -9.89
C SER A 34 7.88 -20.83 -11.20
N HIS A 35 8.87 -21.71 -11.10
CA HIS A 35 9.63 -22.25 -12.23
C HIS A 35 9.83 -23.76 -12.07
N GLY A 36 10.32 -24.43 -13.11
CA GLY A 36 10.84 -25.80 -12.93
C GLY A 36 11.97 -25.83 -11.91
N ALA A 37 12.03 -26.91 -11.11
CA ALA A 37 12.95 -27.06 -9.97
C ALA A 37 14.45 -27.23 -10.31
N ALA A 38 14.86 -26.96 -11.55
CA ALA A 38 16.28 -27.01 -11.92
C ALA A 38 17.03 -25.74 -11.44
N PRO A 39 18.26 -25.83 -10.94
CA PRO A 39 19.05 -24.64 -10.63
C PRO A 39 19.41 -23.85 -11.89
N GLY A 40 19.92 -22.62 -11.71
CA GLY A 40 20.51 -21.81 -12.78
C GLY A 40 19.65 -20.63 -13.25
N PRO A 41 19.95 -20.08 -14.44
CA PRO A 41 19.47 -18.77 -14.84
C PRO A 41 17.99 -18.75 -15.16
N ARG A 42 17.36 -17.62 -14.85
CA ARG A 42 16.00 -17.26 -15.22
C ARG A 42 16.02 -15.99 -16.04
N GLY A 43 15.26 -16.02 -17.14
CA GLY A 43 15.12 -14.88 -18.02
C GLY A 43 14.60 -13.65 -17.29
N ALA A 44 14.92 -12.49 -17.85
CA ALA A 44 14.31 -11.25 -17.42
C ALA A 44 12.78 -11.33 -17.53
N HIS A 45 12.09 -10.95 -16.46
CA HIS A 45 10.61 -10.97 -16.42
C HIS A 45 10.02 -9.72 -15.74
N CYS A 46 10.81 -8.96 -14.98
CA CYS A 46 10.31 -7.80 -14.26
C CYS A 46 10.08 -6.64 -15.24
N THR A 47 8.93 -5.98 -15.14
CA THR A 47 8.59 -4.82 -15.97
C THR A 47 8.98 -3.49 -15.34
N ARG A 48 9.35 -3.48 -14.05
CA ARG A 48 9.71 -2.28 -13.31
C ARG A 48 11.09 -1.76 -13.71
N GLU A 49 11.21 -0.45 -13.92
CA GLU A 49 12.42 0.16 -14.47
C GLU A 49 13.61 0.08 -13.52
N GLU A 50 13.33 0.14 -12.22
CA GLU A 50 14.29 0.07 -11.12
C GLU A 50 14.77 -1.37 -10.81
N SER A 51 14.15 -2.38 -11.42
CA SER A 51 14.50 -3.78 -11.19
C SER A 51 15.73 -4.18 -12.00
N SER A 52 16.81 -4.57 -11.32
CA SER A 52 17.97 -5.18 -11.98
C SER A 52 17.59 -6.45 -12.76
N TYR A 53 16.53 -7.16 -12.31
CA TYR A 53 16.02 -8.38 -12.95
C TYR A 53 15.40 -8.12 -14.33
N ARG A 54 15.01 -6.87 -14.63
CA ARG A 54 14.48 -6.48 -15.95
C ARG A 54 15.53 -6.64 -17.05
N THR A 55 16.80 -6.41 -16.74
CA THR A 55 17.88 -6.42 -17.73
C THR A 55 18.72 -7.69 -17.70
N THR A 56 18.96 -8.25 -16.51
CA THR A 56 19.91 -9.36 -16.35
C THR A 56 19.24 -10.70 -16.06
N GLY A 57 17.94 -10.71 -15.74
CA GLY A 57 17.33 -11.86 -15.09
C GLY A 57 17.92 -12.09 -13.70
N TYR A 58 17.92 -13.33 -13.23
CA TYR A 58 18.50 -13.76 -11.95
C TYR A 58 18.80 -15.26 -11.97
N ASP A 59 19.68 -15.70 -11.08
CA ASP A 59 19.95 -17.11 -10.82
C ASP A 59 19.19 -17.58 -9.57
N LEU A 60 18.71 -18.82 -9.60
CA LEU A 60 18.09 -19.46 -8.44
C LEU A 60 19.13 -20.16 -7.57
N ASP A 61 19.13 -19.81 -6.28
CA ASP A 61 19.81 -20.55 -5.21
C ASP A 61 18.77 -21.40 -4.46
N LEU A 62 18.82 -22.72 -4.63
CA LEU A 62 17.83 -23.64 -4.04
C LEU A 62 18.21 -23.95 -2.58
N GLN A 63 17.42 -23.46 -1.64
CA GLN A 63 17.69 -23.52 -0.20
C GLN A 63 16.84 -24.57 0.55
N GLY A 64 16.30 -25.54 -0.18
CA GLY A 64 15.51 -26.65 0.38
C GLY A 64 14.06 -26.65 -0.08
N GLU A 65 13.22 -27.37 0.66
CA GLU A 65 11.81 -27.58 0.33
C GLU A 65 10.90 -26.52 0.94
N ALA A 66 9.75 -26.30 0.29
CA ALA A 66 8.65 -25.49 0.77
C ALA A 66 7.37 -26.34 0.75
N ALA A 67 6.49 -26.11 1.74
CA ALA A 67 5.17 -26.72 1.77
C ALA A 67 4.23 -26.01 0.78
N SER A 68 4.43 -24.72 0.57
CA SER A 68 3.70 -23.94 -0.43
C SER A 68 4.55 -22.82 -1.05
N PRO A 69 4.15 -22.27 -2.21
CA PRO A 69 4.85 -21.15 -2.84
C PRO A 69 5.05 -19.95 -1.90
N GLU A 70 4.11 -19.72 -1.00
CA GLU A 70 4.11 -18.60 -0.05
C GLU A 70 5.25 -18.67 0.98
N ASP A 71 5.81 -19.86 1.24
CA ASP A 71 6.88 -20.05 2.22
C ASP A 71 8.19 -19.32 1.85
N VAL A 72 8.31 -18.85 0.62
CA VAL A 72 9.49 -18.10 0.14
C VAL A 72 9.35 -16.59 0.33
N VAL A 73 8.17 -16.12 0.73
CA VAL A 73 7.96 -14.70 1.03
C VAL A 73 8.62 -14.39 2.39
N PRO A 74 9.44 -13.33 2.49
CA PRO A 74 10.09 -12.95 3.74
C PRO A 74 9.11 -12.83 4.92
N GLU A 75 9.42 -13.51 6.03
CA GLU A 75 8.56 -13.54 7.22
C GLU A 75 8.24 -12.14 7.76
N ALA A 76 9.21 -11.22 7.68
CA ALA A 76 9.03 -9.81 8.05
C ALA A 76 7.94 -9.11 7.21
N LEU A 77 7.82 -9.45 5.92
CA LEU A 77 6.75 -8.93 5.04
C LEU A 77 5.40 -9.53 5.41
N PHE A 78 5.32 -10.83 5.73
CA PHE A 78 4.09 -11.41 6.28
C PHE A 78 3.67 -10.78 7.59
N ALA A 79 4.62 -10.59 8.51
CA ALA A 79 4.35 -9.91 9.77
C ALA A 79 3.90 -8.46 9.53
N GLY A 80 4.49 -7.77 8.56
CA GLY A 80 4.06 -6.45 8.10
C GLY A 80 2.64 -6.45 7.53
N ARG A 81 2.34 -7.34 6.59
CA ARG A 81 1.02 -7.51 5.96
C ARG A 81 -0.05 -7.89 6.98
N ARG A 82 0.25 -8.79 7.91
CA ARG A 82 -0.64 -9.16 9.03
C ARG A 82 -0.88 -7.98 9.98
N ARG A 83 0.15 -7.21 10.33
CA ARG A 83 -0.01 -6.00 11.16
C ARG A 83 -0.84 -4.94 10.44
N LEU A 84 -0.61 -4.73 9.15
CA LEU A 84 -1.39 -3.81 8.33
C LEU A 84 -2.84 -4.28 8.22
N TRP A 85 -3.07 -5.56 7.92
CA TRP A 85 -4.38 -6.17 7.87
C TRP A 85 -5.11 -6.05 9.21
N SER A 86 -4.46 -6.37 10.32
CA SER A 86 -5.02 -6.19 11.67
C SER A 86 -5.36 -4.73 11.95
N ALA A 87 -4.49 -3.79 11.56
CA ALA A 87 -4.77 -2.36 11.71
C ALA A 87 -5.93 -1.90 10.83
N LEU A 88 -6.10 -2.50 9.64
CA LEU A 88 -7.24 -2.24 8.75
C LEU A 88 -8.52 -2.85 9.29
N GLU A 89 -8.49 -4.07 9.84
CA GLU A 89 -9.63 -4.70 10.52
C GLU A 89 -10.04 -3.92 11.78
N ASP A 90 -9.08 -3.46 12.58
CA ASP A 90 -9.33 -2.60 13.74
C ASP A 90 -9.93 -1.25 13.32
N ALA A 91 -9.51 -0.72 12.17
CA ALA A 91 -10.03 0.51 11.60
C ALA A 91 -11.34 0.31 10.83
N ALA A 92 -11.64 -0.90 10.37
CA ALA A 92 -12.75 -1.18 9.45
C ALA A 92 -14.12 -0.86 10.04
N PRO A 93 -14.45 -1.19 11.31
CA PRO A 93 -15.71 -0.76 11.93
C PRO A 93 -15.88 0.76 11.96
N ARG A 94 -14.78 1.50 12.19
CA ARG A 94 -14.77 2.97 12.23
C ARG A 94 -14.87 3.59 10.83
N LEU A 95 -14.22 2.97 9.85
CA LEU A 95 -14.35 3.37 8.45
C LEU A 95 -15.76 3.09 7.93
N ARG A 96 -16.30 1.90 8.19
CA ARG A 96 -17.69 1.52 7.85
C ARG A 96 -18.69 2.43 8.53
N SER A 97 -18.55 2.72 9.83
CA SER A 97 -19.46 3.64 10.53
C SER A 97 -19.40 5.05 9.96
N THR A 98 -18.19 5.53 9.62
CA THR A 98 -17.99 6.87 9.04
C THR A 98 -18.55 6.97 7.61
N LEU A 99 -18.40 5.92 6.81
CA LEU A 99 -18.91 5.86 5.43
C LEU A 99 -20.43 5.61 5.38
N LEU A 100 -21.00 4.88 6.35
CA LEU A 100 -22.43 4.57 6.42
C LEU A 100 -23.24 5.63 7.18
N ALA A 101 -22.61 6.44 8.04
CA ALA A 101 -23.30 7.50 8.80
C ALA A 101 -24.11 8.48 7.94
N PRO A 102 -23.63 8.94 6.76
CA PRO A 102 -24.42 9.78 5.86
C PRO A 102 -25.63 9.06 5.26
N ALA A 103 -25.52 7.76 4.97
CA ALA A 103 -26.60 6.95 4.39
C ALA A 103 -27.66 6.56 5.43
N LEU A 104 -27.28 6.49 6.72
CA LEU A 104 -28.15 6.13 7.84
C LEU A 104 -28.69 7.34 8.61
N GLY A 105 -28.43 8.57 8.16
CA GLY A 105 -28.92 9.80 8.81
C GLY A 105 -28.28 10.12 10.17
N ALA A 106 -27.14 9.49 10.51
CA ALA A 106 -26.43 9.73 11.77
C ALA A 106 -25.60 11.03 11.71
N ARG A 107 -25.73 11.89 12.74
CA ARG A 107 -25.05 13.20 12.81
C ARG A 107 -23.63 13.10 13.41
N VAL A 108 -22.69 13.79 12.73
CA VAL A 108 -21.40 14.40 13.13
C VAL A 108 -20.87 14.15 14.56
N GLY A 109 -19.59 13.74 14.71
CA GLY A 109 -18.86 13.91 15.98
C GLY A 109 -17.64 13.02 16.29
N GLN A 110 -17.27 12.03 15.47
CA GLN A 110 -16.15 11.14 15.82
C GLN A 110 -14.78 11.77 15.50
N HIS A 111 -14.00 11.99 16.57
CA HIS A 111 -12.60 12.42 16.51
C HIS A 111 -11.69 11.20 16.56
N PHE A 112 -10.69 11.15 15.68
CA PHE A 112 -9.70 10.08 15.62
C PHE A 112 -8.28 10.67 15.61
N ASP A 113 -7.45 10.21 16.55
CA ASP A 113 -6.03 10.54 16.62
C ASP A 113 -5.16 9.29 16.50
N LYS A 114 -4.11 9.34 15.68
CA LYS A 114 -3.10 8.29 15.54
C LYS A 114 -1.70 8.86 15.56
N ARG A 115 -0.83 8.28 16.41
CA ARG A 115 0.61 8.56 16.41
C ARG A 115 1.33 7.64 15.42
N VAL A 116 2.23 8.21 14.61
CA VAL A 116 3.14 7.50 13.70
C VAL A 116 4.54 8.10 13.87
N GLY A 117 5.41 7.42 14.61
CA GLY A 117 6.73 7.95 14.96
C GLY A 117 6.65 9.26 15.76
N ARG A 118 7.19 10.34 15.18
CA ARG A 118 7.14 11.72 15.70
C ARG A 118 5.88 12.49 15.29
N ALA A 119 5.12 11.96 14.33
CA ALA A 119 3.95 12.61 13.78
C ALA A 119 2.65 12.19 14.48
N ARG A 120 1.66 13.09 14.46
CA ARG A 120 0.27 12.84 14.83
C ARG A 120 -0.63 13.15 13.65
N ILE A 121 -1.54 12.24 13.37
CA ILE A 121 -2.61 12.40 12.38
C ILE A 121 -3.92 12.53 13.16
N SER A 122 -4.68 13.58 12.87
CA SER A 122 -5.97 13.85 13.50
C SER A 122 -7.04 13.96 12.42
N VAL A 123 -8.19 13.33 12.65
CA VAL A 123 -9.35 13.35 11.75
C VAL A 123 -10.59 13.74 12.55
N PHE A 124 -11.28 14.78 12.10
CA PHE A 124 -12.51 15.29 12.71
C PHE A 124 -13.58 15.54 11.65
N GLY A 125 -14.63 14.72 11.66
CA GLY A 125 -15.68 14.79 10.64
C GLY A 125 -15.11 14.55 9.24
N LYS A 126 -15.20 15.56 8.37
CA LYS A 126 -14.59 15.53 7.03
C LYS A 126 -13.20 16.17 6.98
N GLY A 127 -12.68 16.74 8.07
CA GLY A 127 -11.38 17.40 8.09
C GLY A 127 -10.30 16.50 8.65
N TRP A 128 -9.06 16.70 8.20
CA TRP A 128 -7.89 16.05 8.77
C TRP A 128 -6.68 16.99 8.79
N TRP A 129 -5.73 16.72 9.68
CA TRP A 129 -4.45 17.39 9.70
C TRP A 129 -3.33 16.48 10.21
N ILE A 130 -2.10 16.77 9.81
CA ILE A 130 -0.89 16.05 10.23
C ILE A 130 0.07 17.05 10.88
N ASP A 131 0.47 16.73 12.09
CA ASP A 131 1.50 17.43 12.85
C ASP A 131 2.75 16.55 12.88
N LEU A 132 3.74 16.88 12.05
CA LEU A 132 4.95 16.07 11.87
C LEU A 132 5.87 16.06 13.10
N ASP A 133 5.75 17.05 13.97
CA ASP A 133 6.60 17.25 15.16
C ASP A 133 5.79 17.20 16.46
N ALA A 134 4.63 16.53 16.43
CA ALA A 134 3.77 16.37 17.61
C ALA A 134 4.49 15.75 18.81
N PHE A 135 5.52 14.93 18.57
CA PHE A 135 6.31 14.23 19.58
C PHE A 135 7.82 14.40 19.30
N PRO A 136 8.45 15.51 19.74
CA PRO A 136 9.88 15.74 19.53
C PRO A 136 10.72 14.71 20.33
N SER A 137 11.92 14.39 19.82
CA SER A 137 12.90 13.56 20.54
C SER A 137 13.49 14.35 21.72
N ASP A 138 13.57 13.70 22.90
CA ASP A 138 13.82 14.25 24.24
C ASP A 138 15.13 15.06 24.49
N ALA A 139 15.85 15.53 23.46
CA ALA A 139 17.08 16.28 23.65
C ALA A 139 16.91 17.80 23.89
N GLU A 140 15.77 18.43 23.51
CA GLU A 140 15.68 19.90 23.55
C GLU A 140 14.42 20.55 24.14
N LEU A 141 13.34 19.84 24.49
CA LEU A 141 12.11 20.53 24.92
C LEU A 141 11.37 19.84 26.07
N ARG A 142 11.43 20.44 27.27
CA ARG A 142 10.62 20.10 28.46
C ARG A 142 9.12 20.42 28.32
N ALA A 143 8.65 20.85 27.15
CA ALA A 143 7.22 21.06 26.90
C ALA A 143 6.89 20.89 25.42
N PRO A 144 5.79 20.19 25.06
CA PRO A 144 5.31 20.13 23.69
C PRO A 144 4.95 21.56 23.24
N ARG A 145 5.72 22.11 22.30
CA ARG A 145 5.31 23.34 21.61
C ARG A 145 4.14 22.97 20.70
N LEU A 146 2.93 23.29 21.12
CA LEU A 146 1.77 23.34 20.23
C LEU A 146 2.09 24.35 19.11
N ARG A 147 2.61 23.89 17.97
CA ARG A 147 2.68 24.73 16.77
C ARG A 147 1.24 25.10 16.40
N GLN A 148 1.00 26.40 16.19
CA GLN A 148 -0.34 26.94 15.90
C GLN A 148 -0.90 26.52 14.53
N ARG A 149 -0.12 25.85 13.67
CA ARG A 149 -0.59 25.35 12.37
C ARG A 149 -0.07 23.95 12.08
N PRO A 150 -0.94 23.03 11.62
CA PRO A 150 -0.53 21.71 11.16
C PRO A 150 0.35 21.80 9.91
N ALA A 151 1.24 20.83 9.74
CA ALA A 151 2.17 20.78 8.59
C ALA A 151 1.43 20.54 7.28
N CYS A 152 0.36 19.75 7.32
CA CYS A 152 -0.58 19.62 6.22
C CYS A 152 -1.98 19.37 6.76
N SER A 153 -2.98 19.76 5.97
CA SER A 153 -4.40 19.56 6.28
C SER A 153 -5.20 19.39 5.00
N GLY A 154 -6.36 18.76 5.12
CA GLY A 154 -7.24 18.54 3.99
C GLY A 154 -8.63 18.09 4.43
N ARG A 155 -9.41 17.65 3.44
CA ARG A 155 -10.79 17.17 3.65
C ARG A 155 -11.02 15.84 2.98
N ASP A 156 -11.84 15.00 3.59
CA ASP A 156 -12.18 13.65 3.20
C ASP A 156 -11.02 12.65 3.22
N PHE A 157 -11.40 11.38 3.20
CA PHE A 157 -10.47 10.27 3.37
C PHE A 157 -9.57 10.06 2.15
N ILE A 158 -10.05 10.38 0.95
CA ILE A 158 -9.29 10.18 -0.29
C ILE A 158 -8.13 11.17 -0.36
N THR A 159 -8.35 12.44 -0.01
CA THR A 159 -7.23 13.41 0.02
C THR A 159 -6.22 13.12 1.14
N LEU A 160 -6.67 12.55 2.27
CA LEU A 160 -5.77 12.10 3.34
C LEU A 160 -4.84 11.00 2.84
N LEU A 161 -5.40 9.96 2.22
CA LEU A 161 -4.61 8.85 1.67
C LEU A 161 -3.68 9.33 0.56
N SER A 162 -4.16 10.20 -0.35
CA SER A 162 -3.33 10.79 -1.40
C SER A 162 -2.13 11.53 -0.80
N THR A 163 -2.34 12.30 0.28
CA THR A 163 -1.27 13.01 0.99
C THR A 163 -0.30 12.06 1.69
N LEU A 164 -0.81 11.03 2.36
CA LEU A 164 0.01 10.08 3.13
C LEU A 164 0.88 9.20 2.23
N TYR A 165 0.37 8.80 1.07
CA TYR A 165 1.04 7.87 0.16
C TYR A 165 1.71 8.55 -1.03
N GLY A 166 1.51 9.85 -1.23
CA GLY A 166 2.12 10.59 -2.34
C GLY A 166 1.63 10.15 -3.73
N VAL A 167 0.37 9.71 -3.83
CA VAL A 167 -0.26 9.23 -5.08
C VAL A 167 -1.46 10.09 -5.45
N THR A 168 -1.89 10.08 -6.72
CA THR A 168 -3.03 10.90 -7.17
C THR A 168 -4.35 10.45 -6.53
N LEU A 169 -5.33 11.35 -6.49
CA LEU A 169 -6.66 11.08 -5.93
C LEU A 169 -7.36 9.97 -6.71
N GLY A 170 -7.15 9.95 -8.02
CA GLY A 170 -7.62 8.90 -8.93
C GLY A 170 -7.09 7.52 -8.57
N VAL A 171 -5.79 7.41 -8.29
CA VAL A 171 -5.18 6.15 -7.86
C VAL A 171 -5.78 5.67 -6.53
N VAL A 172 -5.94 6.56 -5.55
CA VAL A 172 -6.56 6.21 -4.26
C VAL A 172 -8.00 5.73 -4.46
N GLY A 173 -8.80 6.48 -5.22
CA GLY A 173 -10.21 6.16 -5.46
C GLY A 173 -10.38 4.84 -6.20
N LEU A 174 -9.55 4.58 -7.21
CA LEU A 174 -9.52 3.29 -7.93
C LEU A 174 -9.21 2.14 -6.97
N ARG A 175 -8.19 2.25 -6.12
CA ARG A 175 -7.82 1.17 -5.18
C ARG A 175 -8.91 0.89 -4.17
N LEU A 176 -9.58 1.92 -3.67
CA LEU A 176 -10.75 1.75 -2.79
C LEU A 176 -11.91 1.09 -3.53
N LEU A 177 -12.13 1.44 -4.80
CA LEU A 177 -13.16 0.82 -5.62
C LEU A 177 -12.87 -0.66 -5.88
N GLU A 178 -11.64 -1.02 -6.24
CA GLU A 178 -11.21 -2.42 -6.40
C GLU A 178 -11.40 -3.20 -5.09
N ALA A 179 -11.03 -2.60 -3.95
CA ALA A 179 -11.17 -3.23 -2.63
C ALA A 179 -12.63 -3.46 -2.22
N VAL A 180 -13.53 -2.51 -2.52
CA VAL A 180 -14.95 -2.60 -2.13
C VAL A 180 -15.75 -3.47 -3.11
N SER A 181 -15.46 -3.36 -4.41
CA SER A 181 -16.17 -4.13 -5.44
C SER A 181 -15.69 -5.56 -5.57
N GLY A 182 -14.46 -5.86 -5.14
CA GLY A 182 -13.80 -7.14 -5.41
C GLY A 182 -13.43 -7.34 -6.88
N ALA A 183 -13.64 -6.33 -7.73
CA ALA A 183 -13.29 -6.37 -9.14
C ALA A 183 -11.85 -5.89 -9.37
N SER A 184 -11.17 -6.50 -10.33
CA SER A 184 -9.92 -5.98 -10.88
C SER A 184 -10.20 -5.40 -12.25
N PHE A 185 -9.81 -4.13 -12.45
CA PHE A 185 -9.88 -3.50 -13.77
C PHE A 185 -8.59 -3.78 -14.56
N ASP A 186 -8.70 -3.84 -15.89
CA ASP A 186 -7.54 -3.89 -16.77
C ASP A 186 -6.79 -2.55 -16.81
N ALA A 187 -5.66 -2.48 -17.50
CA ALA A 187 -4.81 -1.28 -17.50
C ALA A 187 -5.53 -0.03 -18.02
N GLU A 188 -6.35 -0.18 -19.07
CA GLU A 188 -7.11 0.92 -19.68
C GLU A 188 -8.25 1.38 -18.76
N GLY A 189 -9.00 0.44 -18.17
CA GLY A 189 -10.06 0.73 -17.22
C GLY A 189 -9.53 1.42 -15.96
N ARG A 190 -8.37 0.96 -15.45
CA ARG A 190 -7.69 1.62 -14.32
C ARG A 190 -7.34 3.07 -14.62
N GLN A 191 -6.73 3.34 -15.77
CA GLN A 191 -6.36 4.70 -16.18
C GLN A 191 -7.59 5.58 -16.36
N THR A 192 -8.62 5.08 -17.04
CA THR A 192 -9.86 5.82 -17.31
C THR A 192 -10.58 6.20 -16.02
N ILE A 193 -10.75 5.24 -15.10
CA ILE A 193 -11.42 5.47 -13.82
C ILE A 193 -10.60 6.45 -12.95
N ALA A 194 -9.29 6.25 -12.85
CA ALA A 194 -8.42 7.16 -12.10
C ALA A 194 -8.50 8.59 -12.64
N ALA A 195 -8.40 8.78 -13.96
CA ALA A 195 -8.49 10.09 -14.60
C ALA A 195 -9.86 10.76 -14.36
N ALA A 196 -10.95 9.99 -14.41
CA ALA A 196 -12.29 10.50 -14.14
C ALA A 196 -12.45 11.00 -12.69
N ILE A 197 -11.88 10.27 -11.74
CA ILE A 197 -11.86 10.65 -10.31
C ILE A 197 -11.00 11.90 -10.11
N ASP A 198 -9.79 11.95 -10.68
CA ASP A 198 -8.92 13.14 -10.61
C ASP A 198 -9.64 14.37 -11.18
N ALA A 199 -10.31 14.24 -12.33
CA ALA A 199 -11.08 15.32 -12.94
C ALA A 199 -12.27 15.77 -12.08
N ALA A 200 -12.94 14.85 -11.38
CA ALA A 200 -14.04 15.18 -10.48
C ALA A 200 -13.56 16.02 -9.28
N TYR A 201 -12.44 15.65 -8.68
CA TYR A 201 -11.82 16.41 -7.61
C TYR A 201 -11.31 17.78 -8.06
N ALA A 202 -10.73 17.87 -9.26
CA ALA A 202 -10.30 19.14 -9.84
C ALA A 202 -11.48 20.11 -10.05
N ARG A 203 -12.61 19.62 -10.59
CA ARG A 203 -13.84 20.43 -10.71
C ARG A 203 -14.36 20.90 -9.36
N GLN A 204 -14.33 20.02 -8.36
CA GLN A 204 -14.79 20.37 -7.02
C GLN A 204 -13.89 21.43 -6.36
N ALA A 205 -12.56 21.36 -6.56
CA ALA A 205 -11.63 22.38 -6.10
C ALA A 205 -11.91 23.73 -6.77
N ALA A 206 -12.02 23.75 -8.11
CA ALA A 206 -12.32 24.98 -8.86
C ALA A 206 -13.65 25.63 -8.46
N SER A 207 -14.68 24.83 -8.16
CA SER A 207 -15.97 25.34 -7.69
C SER A 207 -15.91 25.98 -6.30
N ARG A 208 -14.90 25.64 -5.49
CA ARG A 208 -14.71 26.21 -4.15
C ARG A 208 -13.98 27.54 -4.19
N ASP A 209 -12.94 27.62 -5.02
CA ASP A 209 -12.14 28.85 -5.17
C ASP A 209 -12.96 30.00 -5.79
N SER A 210 -14.05 29.66 -6.48
CA SER A 210 -15.01 30.62 -7.05
C SER A 210 -16.10 31.07 -6.06
N LEU A 211 -16.17 30.47 -4.86
CA LEU A 211 -17.11 30.81 -3.78
C LEU A 211 -16.44 31.49 -2.56
N SER A 212 -15.12 31.63 -2.59
CA SER A 212 -14.27 32.26 -1.56
C SER A 212 -13.74 33.60 -2.02
#